data_AF-A0A447Y258-F1
#
_entry.id   AF-A0A447Y258-F1
#
_cell.length_a   1.000
_cell.length_b   1.000
_cell.length_c   1.000
_cell.angle_alpha   90.00
_cell.angle_beta   90.00
_cell.angle_gamma   90.00
#
_symmetry.space_group_name_H-M   'P 1'
#
loop_
_entity.id
_entity.type
_entity.pdbx_description
1 polymer ?
#
loop_
_entity_poly.entity_id
_entity_poly.type
_entity_poly.pdbx_seq_one_letter_code
_entity_poly.pdbx_strand_id
1 'polypeptide(L)'
;MMLMANGENEISLEIGALGWFSDKPASMEERGRFFPKAGCSLDLVRFIKQEETLLSSIKVTINQQGIPEARPDSVHPVIRKEILAEQAEPGFIDPDYFDETYFPKGMKVYQFTQKVTVTGLPEWAWTRATPYTGSDEQLRKLKAAYTEMASIISSRDRARLKAYNKEALKAWSATTGDSEDDILLSLFSKDNVEGGKARMQPIRWDDYAVRVMNGGRMVQLYNKSKPIYSPLTYRFTDESGEERMGYYAPVFSLIDGQFIPVT
;
A
#
# COMPACT_ATOMS: atom_id res chain seq x y z
N MET A 1 10.79 -8.42 5.04
CA MET A 1 10.11 -7.37 4.26
C MET A 1 9.73 -7.93 2.90
N MET A 2 8.42 -8.08 2.60
CA MET A 2 7.93 -8.74 1.38
C MET A 2 8.00 -7.89 0.11
N LEU A 3 8.25 -6.58 0.26
CA LEU A 3 8.28 -5.60 -0.84
C LEU A 3 9.68 -5.40 -1.44
N MET A 4 10.69 -6.09 -0.94
CA MET A 4 12.07 -6.04 -1.45
C MET A 4 12.51 -7.38 -2.01
N ALA A 5 13.40 -7.34 -2.99
CA ALA A 5 14.07 -8.52 -3.54
C ALA A 5 15.57 -8.52 -3.24
N ASN A 6 16.22 -9.67 -3.40
CA ASN A 6 17.68 -9.69 -3.43
C ASN A 6 18.21 -8.85 -4.61
N GLY A 7 19.28 -8.10 -4.38
CA GLY A 7 19.87 -7.18 -5.36
C GLY A 7 19.53 -5.71 -5.06
N GLU A 8 19.54 -4.89 -6.11
CA GLU A 8 19.25 -3.45 -6.03
C GLU A 8 17.75 -3.19 -5.86
N ASN A 9 17.42 -2.31 -4.92
CA ASN A 9 16.07 -1.83 -4.63
C ASN A 9 16.12 -0.31 -4.47
N GLU A 10 14.95 0.34 -4.51
CA GLU A 10 14.79 1.75 -4.16
C GLU A 10 13.95 1.87 -2.90
N ILE A 11 14.39 2.70 -1.97
CA ILE A 11 13.59 3.14 -0.81
C ILE A 11 13.31 4.63 -0.95
N SER A 12 12.10 5.03 -0.58
CA SER A 12 11.67 6.42 -0.63
C SER A 12 11.02 6.84 0.68
N LEU A 13 11.36 8.04 1.13
CA LEU A 13 10.69 8.75 2.21
C LEU A 13 9.91 9.92 1.61
N GLU A 14 8.60 9.94 1.80
CA GLU A 14 7.74 11.06 1.41
C GLU A 14 7.29 11.84 2.64
N ILE A 15 7.48 13.16 2.61
CA ILE A 15 7.05 14.04 3.69
C ILE A 15 6.23 15.22 3.16
N GLY A 16 5.13 15.52 3.85
CA GLY A 16 4.27 16.66 3.61
C GLY A 16 4.27 17.62 4.79
N ALA A 17 4.15 18.91 4.51
CA ALA A 17 4.03 19.93 5.56
C ALA A 17 2.65 19.84 6.22
N LEU A 18 2.60 20.02 7.55
CA LEU A 18 1.33 20.01 8.29
C LEU A 18 0.39 21.17 7.91
N GLY A 19 0.92 22.23 7.28
CA GLY A 19 0.13 23.35 6.78
C GLY A 19 -0.94 22.95 5.78
N TRP A 20 -0.77 21.83 5.06
CA TRP A 20 -1.77 21.28 4.15
C TRP A 20 -3.09 20.91 4.82
N PHE A 21 -3.05 20.51 6.10
CA PHE A 21 -4.21 20.09 6.89
C PHE A 21 -4.81 21.24 7.71
N SER A 22 -4.37 22.48 7.49
CA SER A 22 -4.90 23.62 8.23
C SER A 22 -6.16 24.19 7.57
N ASP A 23 -7.18 24.45 8.40
CA ASP A 23 -8.41 25.15 7.99
C ASP A 23 -8.19 26.66 7.78
N LYS A 24 -7.01 27.18 8.15
CA LYS A 24 -6.70 28.61 7.99
C LYS A 24 -6.48 28.95 6.51
N PRO A 25 -7.01 30.09 6.03
CA PRO A 25 -6.68 30.57 4.69
C PRO A 25 -5.16 30.77 4.56
N ALA A 26 -4.57 30.15 3.53
CA ALA A 26 -3.15 30.22 3.22
C ALA A 26 -2.95 29.86 1.74
N SER A 27 -1.95 30.46 1.11
CA SER A 27 -1.52 30.08 -0.23
C SER A 27 -0.96 28.65 -0.27
N MET A 28 -0.92 28.03 -1.45
CA MET A 28 -0.32 26.69 -1.61
C MET A 28 1.15 26.66 -1.19
N GLU A 29 1.88 27.75 -1.43
CA GLU A 29 3.29 27.87 -1.03
C GLU A 29 3.42 27.88 0.51
N GLU A 30 2.58 28.66 1.21
CA GLU A 30 2.57 28.71 2.67
C GLU A 30 2.18 27.36 3.28
N ARG A 31 1.20 26.66 2.71
CA ARG A 31 0.79 25.31 3.13
C ARG A 31 1.92 24.29 3.01
N GLY A 32 2.79 24.46 2.01
CA GLY A 32 3.94 23.60 1.75
C GLY A 32 5.18 23.87 2.59
N ARG A 33 5.21 24.93 3.42
CA ARG A 33 6.38 25.26 4.25
C ARG A 33 6.42 24.40 5.52
N PHE A 34 7.57 23.79 5.76
CA PHE A 34 7.83 22.98 6.95
C PHE A 34 8.27 23.85 8.13
N PHE A 35 7.99 23.39 9.34
CA PHE A 35 8.54 24.00 10.55
C PHE A 35 10.07 23.82 10.60
N PRO A 36 10.89 24.87 10.80
CA PRO A 36 12.35 24.76 10.70
C PRO A 36 13.03 23.77 11.65
N LYS A 37 12.38 23.42 12.78
CA LYS A 37 12.90 22.40 13.72
C LYS A 37 12.36 21.00 13.46
N ALA A 38 11.52 20.82 12.45
CA ALA A 38 11.08 19.48 12.06
C ALA A 38 12.24 18.72 11.41
N GLY A 39 12.09 17.40 11.38
CA GLY A 39 13.03 16.49 10.73
C GLY A 39 12.41 15.11 10.66
N CYS A 40 12.93 14.29 9.76
CA CYS A 40 12.48 12.91 9.60
C CYS A 40 13.68 12.04 9.26
N SER A 41 13.69 10.81 9.74
CA SER A 41 14.70 9.82 9.37
C SER A 41 14.03 8.50 9.02
N LEU A 42 14.49 7.89 7.94
CA LEU A 42 14.15 6.53 7.55
C LEU A 42 15.42 5.68 7.63
N ASP A 43 15.42 4.68 8.51
CA ASP A 43 16.51 3.72 8.64
C ASP A 43 16.06 2.36 8.09
N LEU A 44 16.84 1.81 7.17
CA LEU A 44 16.68 0.43 6.71
C LEU A 44 17.58 -0.47 7.53
N VAL A 45 16.96 -1.33 8.32
CA VAL A 45 17.66 -2.16 9.31
C VAL A 45 17.41 -3.63 9.03
N ARG A 46 18.47 -4.43 9.13
CA ARG A 46 18.41 -5.89 9.07
C ARG A 46 18.53 -6.48 10.46
N PHE A 47 17.60 -7.35 10.80
CA PHE A 47 17.62 -8.15 12.02
C PHE A 47 17.99 -9.60 11.70
N ILE A 48 19.01 -10.13 12.37
CA ILE A 48 19.35 -11.55 12.35
C ILE A 48 19.44 -12.01 13.80
N LYS A 49 18.43 -12.76 14.27
CA LYS A 49 18.27 -13.10 15.70
C LYS A 49 18.22 -11.81 16.55
N GLN A 50 19.23 -11.58 17.39
CA GLN A 50 19.35 -10.38 18.24
C GLN A 50 20.33 -9.35 17.67
N GLU A 51 20.96 -9.64 16.53
CA GLU A 51 21.88 -8.72 15.86
C GLU A 51 21.13 -7.78 14.93
N GLU A 52 21.42 -6.49 15.08
CA GLU A 52 20.86 -5.41 14.28
C GLU A 52 21.97 -4.81 13.39
N THR A 53 21.71 -4.67 12.09
CA THR A 53 22.62 -4.03 11.15
C THR A 53 21.89 -2.92 10.40
N LEU A 54 22.34 -1.67 10.55
CA LEU A 54 21.88 -0.56 9.72
C LEU A 54 22.43 -0.74 8.30
N LEU A 55 21.54 -0.88 7.31
CA LEU A 55 21.89 -1.03 5.90
C LEU A 55 21.95 0.33 5.19
N SER A 56 21.04 1.25 5.55
CA SER A 56 20.90 2.55 4.92
C SER A 56 20.12 3.52 5.80
N SER A 57 20.32 4.82 5.63
CA SER A 57 19.61 5.87 6.36
C SER A 57 19.38 7.10 5.47
N ILE A 58 18.12 7.56 5.36
CA ILE A 58 17.77 8.85 4.79
C ILE A 58 17.46 9.80 5.95
N LYS A 59 18.26 10.85 6.14
CA LYS A 59 18.03 11.86 7.18
C LYS A 59 17.67 13.20 6.55
N VAL A 60 16.47 13.68 6.83
CA VAL A 60 15.92 14.93 6.30
C VAL A 60 15.85 16.00 7.38
N THR A 61 16.37 17.17 7.07
CA THR A 61 16.28 18.39 7.88
C THR A 61 15.58 19.50 7.12
N ILE A 62 15.04 20.49 7.82
CA ILE A 62 14.39 21.65 7.20
C ILE A 62 15.35 22.84 7.20
N ASN A 63 15.54 23.46 6.04
CA ASN A 63 16.38 24.65 5.92
C ASN A 63 15.65 25.91 6.45
N GLN A 64 16.34 27.05 6.44
CA GLN A 64 15.79 28.32 6.96
C GLN A 64 14.55 28.81 6.19
N GLN A 65 14.38 28.38 4.93
CA GLN A 65 13.25 28.71 4.08
C GLN A 65 12.06 27.76 4.27
N GLY A 66 12.16 26.78 5.17
CA GLY A 66 11.11 25.80 5.39
C GLY A 66 11.07 24.68 4.34
N ILE A 67 12.16 24.50 3.57
CA ILE A 67 12.28 23.48 2.52
C ILE A 67 13.07 22.29 3.07
N PRO A 68 12.60 21.04 2.87
CA PRO A 68 13.31 19.86 3.34
C PRO A 68 14.51 19.52 2.45
N GLU A 69 15.59 19.09 3.10
CA GLU A 69 16.86 18.71 2.50
C GLU A 69 17.37 17.42 3.14
N ALA A 70 17.85 16.49 2.32
CA ALA A 70 18.53 15.31 2.82
C ALA A 70 19.96 15.68 3.19
N ARG A 71 20.46 15.11 4.29
CA ARG A 71 21.88 15.20 4.62
C ARG A 71 22.69 14.48 3.53
N PRO A 72 23.79 15.08 3.04
CA PRO A 72 24.63 14.43 2.05
C PRO A 72 25.15 13.09 2.56
N ASP A 73 24.96 12.02 1.78
CA ASP A 73 25.65 10.74 1.92
C ASP A 73 26.41 10.48 0.61
N SER A 74 27.73 10.39 0.70
CA SER A 74 28.60 10.13 -0.44
C SER A 74 28.58 8.68 -0.93
N VAL A 75 28.15 7.75 -0.07
CA VAL A 75 28.06 6.32 -0.38
C VAL A 75 26.72 6.02 -1.04
N HIS A 76 25.65 6.68 -0.58
CA HIS A 76 24.32 6.52 -1.14
C HIS A 76 23.67 7.87 -1.45
N PRO A 77 23.77 8.36 -2.70
CA PRO A 77 23.18 9.64 -3.04
C PRO A 77 21.66 9.59 -2.89
N VAL A 78 21.11 10.61 -2.22
CA VAL A 78 19.66 10.79 -2.05
C VAL A 78 19.16 11.76 -3.10
N ILE A 79 18.20 11.31 -3.91
CA ILE A 79 17.53 12.14 -4.91
C ILE A 79 16.29 12.77 -4.27
N ARG A 80 16.23 14.10 -4.26
CA ARG A 80 15.05 14.86 -3.80
C ARG A 80 14.18 15.28 -4.98
N LYS A 81 12.88 15.06 -4.90
CA LYS A 81 11.88 15.58 -5.83
C LYS A 81 10.68 16.14 -5.07
N GLU A 82 10.05 17.18 -5.61
CA GLU A 82 8.72 17.60 -5.20
C GLU A 82 7.71 16.91 -6.12
N ILE A 83 6.71 16.24 -5.54
CA ILE A 83 5.66 15.52 -6.27
C ILE A 83 4.29 15.86 -5.71
N LEU A 84 3.23 15.61 -6.47
CA LEU A 84 1.88 15.62 -5.93
C LEU A 84 1.72 14.44 -4.98
N ALA A 85 1.09 14.67 -3.83
CA ALA A 85 0.61 13.60 -2.98
C ALA A 85 -0.44 12.77 -3.74
N GLU A 86 -0.75 11.58 -3.21
CA GLU A 86 -1.95 10.87 -3.60
C GLU A 86 -3.17 11.81 -3.52
N GLN A 87 -4.06 11.75 -4.52
CA GLN A 87 -5.21 12.65 -4.65
C GLN A 87 -6.49 11.86 -4.45
N ALA A 88 -7.30 12.28 -3.48
CA ALA A 88 -8.64 11.76 -3.28
C ALA A 88 -9.67 12.60 -4.06
N GLU A 89 -10.53 11.94 -4.81
CA GLU A 89 -11.61 12.59 -5.58
C GLU A 89 -12.97 12.24 -4.95
N PRO A 90 -13.89 13.18 -4.69
CA PRO A 90 -15.20 12.86 -4.11
C PRO A 90 -16.06 12.05 -5.10
N GLY A 91 -17.01 11.27 -4.57
CA GLY A 91 -18.08 10.63 -5.36
C GLY A 91 -17.82 9.20 -5.85
N PHE A 92 -16.67 8.60 -5.51
CA PHE A 92 -16.32 7.21 -5.82
C PHE A 92 -16.40 6.27 -4.60
N ILE A 93 -16.86 6.78 -3.45
CA ILE A 93 -17.17 6.01 -2.24
C ILE A 93 -18.37 6.63 -1.53
N ASP A 94 -18.96 5.90 -0.60
CA ASP A 94 -19.96 6.43 0.33
C ASP A 94 -19.45 7.72 0.98
N PRO A 95 -20.20 8.84 0.91
CA PRO A 95 -19.78 10.13 1.47
C PRO A 95 -19.33 10.08 2.92
N ASP A 96 -19.89 9.19 3.74
CA ASP A 96 -19.52 9.05 5.16
C ASP A 96 -18.08 8.52 5.35
N TYR A 97 -17.49 7.98 4.29
CA TYR A 97 -16.12 7.42 4.27
C TYR A 97 -15.15 8.29 3.47
N PHE A 98 -15.63 9.37 2.84
CA PHE A 98 -14.79 10.36 2.18
C PHE A 98 -14.34 11.42 3.18
N ASP A 99 -13.03 11.68 3.20
CA ASP A 99 -12.45 12.73 4.02
C ASP A 99 -11.54 13.59 3.14
N GLU A 100 -11.99 14.81 2.85
CA GLU A 100 -11.27 15.77 2.01
C GLU A 100 -9.93 16.22 2.62
N THR A 101 -9.74 15.98 3.92
CA THR A 101 -8.50 16.34 4.64
C THR A 101 -7.43 15.26 4.55
N TYR A 102 -7.76 14.00 4.22
CA TYR A 102 -6.77 12.91 4.15
C TYR A 102 -5.75 13.11 3.03
N PHE A 103 -6.18 13.71 1.92
CA PHE A 103 -5.33 14.03 0.77
C PHE A 103 -5.78 15.37 0.17
N PRO A 104 -5.44 16.51 0.82
CA PRO A 104 -5.90 17.81 0.39
C PRO A 104 -5.55 18.05 -1.08
N LYS A 105 -6.51 18.60 -1.82
CA LYS A 105 -6.36 18.81 -3.26
C LYS A 105 -5.12 19.67 -3.56
N GLY A 106 -4.27 19.17 -4.45
CA GLY A 106 -3.03 19.85 -4.84
C GLY A 106 -1.93 19.80 -3.79
N MET A 107 -2.10 19.00 -2.72
CA MET A 107 -1.04 18.74 -1.75
C MET A 107 0.20 18.24 -2.46
N LYS A 108 1.32 18.83 -2.09
CA LYS A 108 2.65 18.42 -2.55
C LYS A 108 3.43 17.81 -1.40
N VAL A 109 4.20 16.78 -1.71
CA VAL A 109 5.16 16.16 -0.80
C VAL A 109 6.55 16.22 -1.41
N TYR A 110 7.56 16.17 -0.53
CA TYR A 110 8.93 15.96 -0.93
C TYR A 110 9.25 14.48 -0.81
N GLN A 111 9.66 13.87 -1.91
CA GLN A 111 10.12 12.50 -1.99
C GLN A 111 11.66 12.49 -1.98
N PHE A 112 12.23 11.69 -1.09
CA PHE A 112 13.65 11.43 -0.96
C PHE A 112 13.91 9.97 -1.28
N THR A 113 14.57 9.70 -2.40
CA THR A 113 14.79 8.33 -2.91
C THR A 113 16.26 7.97 -2.87
N GLN A 114 16.53 6.73 -2.48
CA GLN A 114 17.87 6.18 -2.42
C GLN A 114 17.89 4.73 -2.90
N LYS A 115 18.92 4.37 -3.66
CA LYS A 115 19.18 2.98 -4.02
C LYS A 115 19.89 2.25 -2.89
N VAL A 116 19.48 1.01 -2.66
CA VAL A 116 20.03 0.12 -1.63
C VAL A 116 20.18 -1.28 -2.20
N THR A 117 21.23 -1.99 -1.79
CA THR A 117 21.41 -3.40 -2.14
C THR A 117 21.10 -4.27 -0.94
N VAL A 118 20.23 -5.25 -1.11
CA VAL A 118 19.84 -6.19 -0.05
C VAL A 118 20.13 -7.62 -0.49
N THR A 119 20.56 -8.47 0.45
CA THR A 119 20.83 -9.89 0.22
C THR A 119 20.30 -10.72 1.37
N GLY A 120 20.06 -12.01 1.12
CA GLY A 120 19.55 -12.95 2.13
C GLY A 120 18.04 -12.90 2.35
N LEU A 121 17.28 -12.26 1.45
CA LEU A 121 15.82 -12.33 1.47
C LEU A 121 15.33 -13.66 0.84
N PRO A 122 14.18 -14.19 1.26
CA PRO A 122 13.50 -15.25 0.52
C PRO A 122 13.20 -14.83 -0.93
N GLU A 123 13.10 -15.81 -1.82
CA GLU A 123 12.63 -15.55 -3.18
C GLU A 123 11.11 -15.43 -3.21
N TRP A 124 10.62 -14.20 -3.40
CA TRP A 124 9.18 -13.95 -3.52
C TRP A 124 8.66 -14.29 -4.91
N ALA A 125 7.44 -14.82 -4.99
CA ALA A 125 6.79 -15.18 -6.26
C ALA A 125 6.72 -13.99 -7.24
N TRP A 126 6.45 -12.78 -6.73
CA TRP A 126 6.35 -11.57 -7.55
C TRP A 126 7.65 -11.20 -8.27
N THR A 127 8.82 -11.64 -7.81
CA THR A 127 10.11 -11.30 -8.44
C THR A 127 10.24 -11.84 -9.86
N ARG A 128 9.55 -12.94 -10.17
CA ARG A 128 9.51 -13.58 -11.50
C ARG A 128 8.27 -13.21 -12.31
N ALA A 129 7.40 -12.34 -11.78
CA ALA A 129 6.17 -11.97 -12.44
C ALA A 129 6.42 -11.17 -13.73
N THR A 130 5.51 -11.35 -14.69
CA THR A 130 5.45 -10.53 -15.91
C THR A 130 5.05 -9.11 -15.52
N PRO A 131 5.79 -8.07 -15.94
CA PRO A 131 5.41 -6.69 -15.65
C PRO A 131 4.04 -6.31 -16.24
N TYR A 132 3.26 -5.61 -15.43
CA TYR A 132 2.05 -4.94 -15.86
C TYR A 132 2.37 -3.76 -16.78
N THR A 133 1.74 -3.73 -17.94
CA THR A 133 1.92 -2.70 -18.98
C THR A 133 0.68 -1.82 -19.12
N GLY A 134 -0.43 -2.15 -18.46
CA GLY A 134 -1.68 -1.40 -18.60
C GLY A 134 -2.54 -1.80 -19.79
N SER A 135 -2.21 -2.90 -20.49
CA SER A 135 -3.04 -3.39 -21.61
C SER A 135 -4.45 -3.78 -21.17
N ASP A 136 -5.42 -3.63 -22.06
CA ASP A 136 -6.83 -4.00 -21.80
C ASP A 136 -6.98 -5.48 -21.37
N GLU A 137 -6.15 -6.37 -21.93
CA GLU A 137 -6.14 -7.77 -21.53
C GLU A 137 -5.70 -7.96 -20.08
N GLN A 138 -4.59 -7.32 -19.69
CA GLN A 138 -4.11 -7.39 -18.31
C GLN A 138 -5.11 -6.75 -17.34
N LEU A 139 -5.69 -5.60 -17.69
CA LEU A 139 -6.71 -4.96 -16.86
C LEU A 139 -7.93 -5.88 -16.70
N ARG A 140 -8.39 -6.53 -17.77
CA ARG A 140 -9.50 -7.50 -17.70
C ARG A 140 -9.17 -8.68 -16.79
N LYS A 141 -7.95 -9.23 -16.89
CA LYS A 141 -7.48 -10.32 -16.01
C LYS A 141 -7.38 -9.89 -14.56
N LEU A 142 -6.92 -8.67 -14.29
CA LEU A 142 -6.85 -8.12 -12.92
C LEU A 142 -8.25 -7.95 -12.32
N LYS A 143 -9.20 -7.36 -13.07
CA LYS A 143 -10.61 -7.26 -12.66
C LYS A 143 -11.24 -8.63 -12.41
N ALA A 144 -10.90 -9.63 -13.22
CA ALA A 144 -11.35 -11.01 -13.01
C ALA A 144 -10.81 -11.60 -11.70
N ALA A 145 -9.53 -11.38 -11.37
CA ALA A 145 -8.94 -11.85 -10.11
C ALA A 145 -9.59 -11.21 -8.86
N TYR A 146 -9.93 -9.92 -8.92
CA TYR A 146 -10.72 -9.28 -7.86
C TYR A 146 -12.14 -9.85 -7.76
N THR A 147 -12.79 -10.12 -8.89
CA THR A 147 -14.13 -10.73 -8.94
C THR A 147 -14.13 -12.14 -8.36
N GLU A 148 -13.13 -12.95 -8.71
CA GLU A 148 -12.96 -14.29 -8.16
C GLU A 148 -12.76 -14.23 -6.65
N MET A 149 -11.88 -13.36 -6.17
CA MET A 149 -11.65 -13.20 -4.74
C MET A 149 -12.92 -12.78 -3.97
N ALA A 150 -13.68 -11.82 -4.51
CA ALA A 150 -14.97 -11.43 -3.93
C ALA A 150 -15.97 -12.60 -3.89
N SER A 151 -15.99 -13.44 -4.93
CA SER A 151 -16.81 -14.66 -4.97
C SER A 151 -16.36 -15.67 -3.92
N ILE A 152 -15.05 -15.89 -3.76
CA ILE A 152 -14.50 -16.79 -2.75
C ILE A 152 -14.87 -16.33 -1.33
N ILE A 153 -14.68 -15.04 -1.03
CA ILE A 153 -15.07 -14.45 0.26
C ILE A 153 -16.57 -14.65 0.49
N SER A 154 -17.40 -14.34 -0.51
CA SER A 154 -18.87 -14.48 -0.43
C SER A 154 -19.33 -15.94 -0.27
N SER A 155 -18.56 -16.89 -0.80
CA SER A 155 -18.84 -18.33 -0.66
C SER A 155 -18.56 -18.87 0.75
N ARG A 156 -17.87 -18.10 1.58
CA ARG A 156 -17.50 -18.45 2.96
C ARG A 156 -16.60 -19.69 3.07
N ASP A 157 -16.00 -20.10 1.96
CA ASP A 157 -15.10 -21.24 1.89
C ASP A 157 -13.69 -20.84 2.29
N ARG A 158 -13.35 -21.05 3.57
CA ARG A 158 -12.01 -20.76 4.10
C ARG A 158 -10.92 -21.56 3.40
N ALA A 159 -11.18 -22.81 3.03
CA ALA A 159 -10.18 -23.65 2.38
C ALA A 159 -9.85 -23.10 0.98
N ARG A 160 -10.86 -22.69 0.22
CA ARG A 160 -10.68 -22.03 -1.07
C ARG A 160 -10.00 -20.66 -0.92
N LEU A 161 -10.33 -19.89 0.12
CA LEU A 161 -9.68 -18.62 0.40
C LEU A 161 -8.19 -18.79 0.75
N LYS A 162 -7.86 -19.81 1.56
CA LYS A 162 -6.47 -20.18 1.85
C LYS A 162 -5.71 -20.56 0.57
N ALA A 163 -6.32 -21.41 -0.25
CA ALA A 163 -5.72 -21.86 -1.50
C ALA A 163 -5.45 -20.68 -2.47
N TYR A 164 -6.39 -19.75 -2.59
CA TYR A 164 -6.27 -18.57 -3.45
C TYR A 164 -5.18 -17.59 -2.97
N ASN A 165 -4.98 -17.46 -1.66
CA ASN A 165 -3.97 -16.58 -1.06
C ASN A 165 -2.62 -17.28 -0.79
N LYS A 166 -2.42 -18.51 -1.28
CA LYS A 166 -1.28 -19.37 -0.91
C LYS A 166 0.08 -18.67 -0.97
N GLU A 167 0.37 -17.95 -2.06
CA GLU A 167 1.67 -17.29 -2.22
C GLU A 167 1.82 -16.06 -1.31
N ALA A 168 0.75 -15.29 -1.11
CA ALA A 168 0.74 -14.21 -0.11
C ALA A 168 0.95 -14.75 1.32
N LEU A 169 0.23 -15.82 1.71
CA LEU A 169 0.33 -16.41 3.05
C LEU A 169 1.73 -16.97 3.33
N LYS A 170 2.36 -17.64 2.36
CA LYS A 170 3.76 -18.08 2.48
C LYS A 170 4.71 -16.89 2.68
N ALA A 171 4.50 -15.80 1.96
CA ALA A 171 5.33 -14.60 2.08
C ALA A 171 5.18 -13.98 3.47
N TRP A 172 3.95 -13.85 3.98
CA TRP A 172 3.69 -13.38 5.33
C TRP A 172 4.33 -14.29 6.38
N SER A 173 4.09 -15.59 6.30
CA SER A 173 4.63 -16.58 7.25
C SER A 173 6.15 -16.53 7.32
N ALA A 174 6.82 -16.42 6.17
CA ALA A 174 8.28 -16.29 6.10
C ALA A 174 8.81 -14.97 6.71
N THR A 175 7.98 -13.92 6.82
CA THR A 175 8.40 -12.62 7.34
C THR A 175 7.98 -12.33 8.77
N THR A 176 6.87 -12.89 9.25
CA THR A 176 6.39 -12.70 10.62
C THR A 176 6.73 -13.87 11.54
N GLY A 177 6.93 -15.07 10.97
CA GLY A 177 7.08 -16.31 11.73
C GLY A 177 5.75 -16.93 12.16
N ASP A 178 4.62 -16.31 11.84
CA ASP A 178 3.29 -16.84 12.14
C ASP A 178 2.91 -17.98 11.18
N SER A 179 1.95 -18.80 11.59
CA SER A 179 1.39 -19.82 10.71
C SER A 179 0.50 -19.19 9.62
N GLU A 180 0.43 -19.81 8.45
CA GLU A 180 -0.47 -19.38 7.38
C GLU A 180 -1.93 -19.31 7.84
N ASP A 181 -2.35 -20.16 8.77
CA ASP A 181 -3.72 -20.17 9.32
C ASP A 181 -3.98 -18.98 10.24
N ASP A 182 -3.01 -18.59 11.07
CA ASP A 182 -3.13 -17.41 11.94
C ASP A 182 -3.16 -16.12 11.13
N ILE A 183 -2.31 -16.02 10.10
CA ILE A 183 -2.32 -14.90 9.15
C ILE A 183 -3.66 -14.83 8.43
N LEU A 184 -4.14 -15.96 7.91
CA LEU A 184 -5.44 -16.02 7.22
C LEU A 184 -6.59 -15.63 8.17
N LEU A 185 -6.54 -16.03 9.43
CA LEU A 185 -7.54 -15.66 10.45
C LEU A 185 -7.50 -14.16 10.77
N SER A 186 -6.31 -13.56 10.83
CA SER A 186 -6.13 -12.12 11.05
C SER A 186 -6.67 -11.30 9.87
N LEU A 187 -6.31 -11.68 8.64
CA LEU A 187 -6.76 -11.00 7.44
C LEU A 187 -8.25 -11.23 7.19
N PHE A 188 -8.74 -12.45 7.39
CA PHE A 188 -10.11 -12.85 7.10
C PHE A 188 -10.73 -13.50 8.35
N SER A 189 -11.23 -12.65 9.26
CA SER A 189 -11.81 -13.13 10.52
C SER A 189 -12.96 -14.12 10.28
N LYS A 190 -13.10 -15.11 11.17
CA LYS A 190 -14.18 -16.11 11.09
C LYS A 190 -15.55 -15.45 11.03
N ASP A 191 -15.77 -14.47 11.89
CA ASP A 191 -17.03 -13.74 11.97
C ASP A 191 -17.40 -13.03 10.66
N ASN A 192 -16.42 -12.37 10.03
CA ASN A 192 -16.65 -11.66 8.78
C ASN A 192 -16.93 -12.64 7.64
N VAL A 193 -16.11 -13.68 7.49
CA VAL A 193 -16.20 -14.60 6.33
C VAL A 193 -17.13 -15.78 6.60
N GLU A 194 -16.80 -16.66 7.53
CA GLU A 194 -17.60 -17.87 7.83
C GLU A 194 -18.94 -17.53 8.49
N GLY A 195 -18.93 -16.61 9.45
CA GLY A 195 -20.13 -16.09 10.12
C GLY A 195 -21.02 -15.29 9.18
N GLY A 196 -20.51 -14.91 8.01
CA GLY A 196 -21.28 -14.20 6.98
C GLY A 196 -21.66 -12.78 7.35
N LYS A 197 -20.97 -12.16 8.32
CA LYS A 197 -21.17 -10.75 8.67
C LYS A 197 -20.72 -9.82 7.54
N ALA A 198 -19.68 -10.20 6.79
CA ALA A 198 -19.23 -9.44 5.64
C ALA A 198 -20.12 -9.69 4.42
N ARG A 199 -20.70 -8.61 3.91
CA ARG A 199 -21.45 -8.60 2.65
C ARG A 199 -20.68 -7.78 1.63
N MET A 200 -20.08 -8.47 0.65
CA MET A 200 -19.34 -7.81 -0.42
C MET A 200 -20.24 -6.81 -1.15
N GLN A 201 -19.72 -5.61 -1.39
CA GLN A 201 -20.43 -4.61 -2.17
C GLN A 201 -20.27 -4.89 -3.67
N PRO A 202 -21.26 -4.52 -4.50
CA PRO A 202 -21.11 -4.57 -5.96
C PRO A 202 -19.90 -3.74 -6.40
N ILE A 203 -19.05 -4.32 -7.23
CA ILE A 203 -17.86 -3.64 -7.72
C ILE A 203 -18.24 -2.69 -8.86
N ARG A 204 -18.02 -1.40 -8.65
CA ARG A 204 -18.12 -0.35 -9.67
C ARG A 204 -16.72 -0.05 -10.20
N TRP A 205 -16.34 -0.66 -11.31
CA TRP A 205 -14.95 -0.59 -11.80
C TRP A 205 -14.45 0.82 -12.08
N ASP A 206 -15.33 1.73 -12.46
CA ASP A 206 -14.98 3.12 -12.77
C ASP A 206 -14.61 3.92 -11.51
N ASP A 207 -14.84 3.38 -10.31
CA ASP A 207 -14.48 4.00 -9.02
C ASP A 207 -13.00 3.75 -8.65
N TYR A 208 -12.31 2.88 -9.38
CA TYR A 208 -10.97 2.40 -9.04
C TYR A 208 -9.92 2.73 -10.10
N ALA A 209 -8.69 2.97 -9.65
CA ALA A 209 -7.50 3.13 -10.47
C ALA A 209 -6.44 2.07 -10.11
N VAL A 210 -5.45 1.87 -10.97
CA VAL A 210 -4.39 0.87 -10.77
C VAL A 210 -3.14 1.52 -10.21
N ARG A 211 -2.68 1.04 -9.05
CA ARG A 211 -1.36 1.32 -8.49
C ARG A 211 -0.38 0.26 -8.99
N VAL A 212 0.75 0.70 -9.54
CA VAL A 212 1.79 -0.17 -10.10
C VAL A 212 3.06 -0.02 -9.27
N MET A 213 3.62 -1.13 -8.82
CA MET A 213 4.74 -1.21 -7.88
C MET A 213 5.83 -2.17 -8.39
N ASN A 214 7.02 -2.08 -7.80
CA ASN A 214 8.12 -3.04 -7.99
C ASN A 214 8.45 -3.33 -9.47
N GLY A 215 8.59 -2.26 -10.27
CA GLY A 215 8.91 -2.38 -11.70
C GLY A 215 7.79 -3.01 -12.53
N GLY A 216 6.53 -2.84 -12.12
CA GLY A 216 5.36 -3.41 -12.80
C GLY A 216 4.97 -4.80 -12.33
N ARG A 217 5.75 -5.44 -11.46
CA ARG A 217 5.52 -6.83 -11.05
C ARG A 217 4.45 -6.99 -9.99
N MET A 218 4.09 -5.90 -9.31
CA MET A 218 3.05 -5.87 -8.28
C MET A 218 2.04 -4.79 -8.63
N VAL A 219 0.75 -5.11 -8.56
CA VAL A 219 -0.34 -4.20 -8.89
C VAL A 219 -1.50 -4.31 -7.91
N GLN A 220 -2.18 -3.20 -7.66
CA GLN A 220 -3.33 -3.13 -6.77
C GLN A 220 -4.36 -2.18 -7.37
N LEU A 221 -5.65 -2.53 -7.34
CA LEU A 221 -6.72 -1.57 -7.58
C LEU A 221 -7.04 -0.82 -6.29
N TYR A 222 -7.09 0.50 -6.36
CA TYR A 222 -7.43 1.38 -5.24
C TYR A 222 -8.58 2.31 -5.60
N ASN A 223 -9.40 2.66 -4.61
CA ASN A 223 -10.54 3.54 -4.79
C ASN A 223 -10.09 5.01 -4.93
N LYS A 224 -10.63 5.74 -5.90
CA LYS A 224 -10.24 7.13 -6.17
C LYS A 224 -10.63 8.12 -5.07
N SER A 225 -11.65 7.83 -4.26
CA SER A 225 -12.06 8.66 -3.11
C SER A 225 -11.35 8.27 -1.81
N LYS A 226 -11.03 7.00 -1.64
CA LYS A 226 -10.35 6.49 -0.43
C LYS A 226 -9.24 5.51 -0.83
N PRO A 227 -8.03 6.00 -1.15
CA PRO A 227 -7.00 5.19 -1.81
C PRO A 227 -6.40 4.00 -1.05
N ILE A 228 -6.82 3.79 0.20
CA ILE A 228 -6.50 2.56 0.97
C ILE A 228 -7.53 1.44 0.70
N TYR A 229 -8.71 1.77 0.15
CA TYR A 229 -9.78 0.83 -0.14
C TYR A 229 -9.55 0.22 -1.51
N SER A 230 -9.83 -1.07 -1.65
CA SER A 230 -9.78 -1.79 -2.93
C SER A 230 -11.20 -2.18 -3.38
N PRO A 231 -11.38 -2.77 -4.58
CA PRO A 231 -12.66 -3.34 -5.01
C PRO A 231 -13.29 -4.35 -4.04
N LEU A 232 -12.52 -4.91 -3.10
CA LEU A 232 -13.02 -5.85 -2.09
C LEU A 232 -13.55 -5.12 -0.85
N THR A 233 -14.45 -4.16 -1.03
CA THR A 233 -15.20 -3.52 0.06
C THR A 233 -16.39 -4.37 0.49
N TYR A 234 -16.70 -4.38 1.78
CA TYR A 234 -17.85 -5.09 2.32
C TYR A 234 -18.54 -4.28 3.41
N ARG A 235 -19.83 -4.53 3.62
CA ARG A 235 -20.59 -4.03 4.77
C ARG A 235 -20.64 -5.10 5.85
N PHE A 236 -20.62 -4.68 7.11
CA PHE A 236 -20.86 -5.53 8.27
C PHE A 236 -21.55 -4.72 9.37
N THR A 237 -22.31 -5.40 10.24
CA THR A 237 -22.87 -4.77 11.43
C THR A 237 -21.91 -4.99 12.60
N ASP A 238 -21.48 -3.92 13.25
CA ASP A 238 -20.61 -3.99 14.42
C ASP A 238 -21.39 -4.36 15.70
N GLU A 239 -20.69 -4.46 16.82
CA GLU A 239 -21.29 -4.85 18.11
C GLU A 239 -22.33 -3.85 18.63
N SER A 240 -22.27 -2.59 18.20
CA SER A 240 -23.28 -1.58 18.52
C SER A 240 -24.53 -1.63 17.64
N GLY A 241 -24.56 -2.52 16.64
CA GLY A 241 -25.65 -2.61 15.69
C GLY A 241 -25.54 -1.61 14.53
N GLU A 242 -24.43 -0.88 14.42
CA GLU A 242 -24.20 0.07 13.34
C GLU A 242 -23.63 -0.64 12.11
N GLU A 243 -24.08 -0.25 10.92
CA GLU A 243 -23.48 -0.74 9.68
C GLU A 243 -22.17 0.01 9.39
N ARG A 244 -21.10 -0.77 9.23
CA ARG A 244 -19.75 -0.29 8.93
C ARG A 244 -19.27 -0.83 7.60
N MET A 245 -18.29 -0.14 7.01
CA MET A 245 -17.58 -0.60 5.83
C MET A 245 -16.19 -1.12 6.21
N GLY A 246 -15.89 -2.33 5.75
CA GLY A 246 -14.56 -2.91 5.77
C GLY A 246 -14.02 -3.10 4.35
N TYR A 247 -12.75 -3.45 4.25
CA TYR A 247 -12.11 -3.75 2.97
C TYR A 247 -11.00 -4.77 3.12
N TYR A 248 -10.74 -5.50 2.04
CA TYR A 248 -9.49 -6.22 1.83
C TYR A 248 -8.71 -5.52 0.73
N ALA A 249 -7.39 -5.37 0.85
CA ALA A 249 -6.58 -4.66 -0.15
C ALA A 249 -5.39 -5.50 -0.65
N PRO A 250 -5.64 -6.66 -1.26
CA PRO A 250 -4.57 -7.53 -1.76
C PRO A 250 -3.75 -6.84 -2.86
N VAL A 251 -2.48 -7.20 -2.94
CA VAL A 251 -1.61 -6.87 -4.07
C VAL A 251 -1.41 -8.11 -4.92
N PHE A 252 -1.54 -7.95 -6.24
CA PHE A 252 -1.47 -9.02 -7.21
C PHE A 252 -0.20 -8.95 -8.05
N SER A 253 0.24 -10.11 -8.54
CA SER A 253 1.28 -10.24 -9.56
C SER A 253 0.80 -11.12 -10.71
N LEU A 254 1.22 -10.77 -11.94
CA LEU A 254 0.92 -11.58 -13.14
C LEU A 254 1.95 -12.72 -13.27
N ILE A 255 1.56 -13.91 -12.87
CA ILE A 255 2.40 -15.12 -12.85
C ILE A 255 1.69 -16.19 -13.69
N ASP A 256 2.43 -16.81 -14.63
CA ASP A 256 1.89 -17.82 -15.53
C ASP A 256 0.60 -17.41 -16.25
N GLY A 257 0.50 -16.10 -16.58
CA GLY A 257 -0.63 -15.52 -17.30
C GLY A 257 -1.87 -15.19 -16.43
N GLN A 258 -1.79 -15.37 -15.11
CA GLN A 258 -2.87 -15.10 -14.15
C GLN A 258 -2.43 -14.11 -13.06
N PHE A 259 -3.35 -13.26 -12.59
CA PHE A 259 -3.10 -12.42 -11.41
C PHE A 259 -3.37 -13.22 -10.15
N ILE A 260 -2.35 -13.37 -9.30
CA ILE A 260 -2.46 -14.05 -7.99
C ILE A 260 -2.05 -13.10 -6.85
N PRO A 261 -2.65 -13.22 -5.66
CA PRO A 261 -2.22 -12.45 -4.48
C PRO A 261 -0.79 -12.81 -4.06
N VAL A 262 0.03 -11.79 -3.75
CA VAL A 262 1.44 -11.95 -3.36
C VAL A 262 1.84 -11.23 -2.07
N THR A 263 0.94 -10.42 -1.50
CA THR A 263 1.06 -9.79 -0.17
C THR A 263 -0.31 -9.68 0.48
#